data_AF-A0A8T4F9B0-F1
#
_entry.id   AF-A0A8T4F9B0-F1
#
_cell.length_a   1.000
_cell.length_b   1.000
_cell.length_c   1.000
_cell.angle_alpha   90.00
_cell.angle_beta   90.00
_cell.angle_gamma   90.00
#
_symmetry.space_group_name_H-M   'P 1'
#
loop_
_entity.id
_entity.type
_entity.pdbx_description
1 polymer ?
#
loop_
_entity_poly.entity_id
_entity_poly.type
_entity_poly.pdbx_seq_one_letter_code
_entity_poly.pdbx_strand_id
1 'polypeptide(L)'
;MASKMDGAPGEVCYFAPGTLQWEELGIGHSAWLSWIASGGTAAFYAGVRWPGWEQEVGSLALDQGMSFYPFLWSTQARDDLASTSRRAVPIEELFALQAER
;
A
#
# COMPACT_ATOMS: atom_id res chain seq x y z
N MET A 1 13.97 -0.52 12.82
CA MET A 1 13.91 0.95 13.10
C MET A 1 12.64 1.47 12.44
N ALA A 2 11.74 2.18 13.11
CA ALA A 2 10.56 2.73 12.45
C ALA A 2 11.00 3.75 11.38
N SER A 3 10.52 3.59 10.15
CA SER A 3 10.78 4.51 9.03
C SER A 3 10.30 5.89 9.45
N LYS A 4 11.23 6.85 9.56
CA LYS A 4 10.91 8.22 9.96
C LYS A 4 10.15 8.87 8.81
N MET A 5 8.96 9.38 9.10
CA MET A 5 8.19 10.16 8.14
C MET A 5 8.91 11.52 8.00
N ASP A 6 9.66 11.69 6.91
CA ASP A 6 10.56 12.84 6.68
C ASP A 6 9.93 13.98 5.85
N GLY A 7 8.69 13.80 5.38
CA GLY A 7 7.98 14.77 4.55
C GLY A 7 7.78 16.13 5.22
N ALA A 8 7.74 17.19 4.41
CA ALA A 8 7.50 18.53 4.90
C ALA A 8 6.05 18.70 5.43
N PRO A 9 5.80 19.63 6.38
CA PRO A 9 4.45 19.90 6.85
C PRO A 9 3.48 20.20 5.70
N GLY A 10 2.40 19.43 5.59
CA GLY A 10 1.39 19.56 4.54
C GLY A 10 1.60 18.68 3.32
N GLU A 11 2.69 17.92 3.24
CA GLU A 11 2.92 16.89 2.23
C GLU A 11 2.22 15.58 2.58
N VAL A 12 1.89 14.81 1.53
CA VAL A 12 1.31 13.48 1.67
C VAL A 12 2.40 12.43 1.62
N CYS A 13 2.48 11.63 2.68
CA CYS A 13 3.31 10.43 2.75
C CYS A 13 2.45 9.19 2.47
N TYR A 14 3.01 8.25 1.72
CA TYR A 14 2.37 7.01 1.32
C TYR A 14 3.10 5.83 1.95
N PHE A 15 2.38 4.99 2.70
CA PHE A 15 2.93 3.74 3.19
C PHE A 15 2.90 2.68 2.10
N ALA A 16 4.03 2.47 1.42
CA ALA A 16 4.09 1.67 0.21
C ALA A 16 4.08 0.15 0.52
N PRO A 17 3.16 -0.64 -0.06
CA PRO A 17 2.97 -2.06 0.27
C PRO A 17 4.12 -2.93 -0.27
N GLY A 18 4.82 -2.46 -1.31
CA GLY A 18 5.97 -3.14 -1.90
C GLY A 18 7.29 -2.91 -1.15
N THR A 19 7.34 -1.94 -0.22
CA THR A 19 8.55 -1.63 0.55
C THR A 19 8.30 -1.65 2.05
N LEU A 20 7.06 -1.59 2.52
CA LEU A 20 6.68 -1.36 3.91
C LEU A 20 7.41 -0.16 4.52
N GLN A 21 7.57 0.92 3.74
CA GLN A 21 8.19 2.17 4.17
C GLN A 21 7.26 3.34 3.88
N TRP A 22 7.45 4.44 4.60
CA TRP A 22 6.83 5.71 4.25
C TRP A 22 7.61 6.34 3.11
N GLU A 23 6.91 6.68 2.04
CA GLU A 23 7.47 7.33 0.85
C GLU A 23 6.79 8.69 0.67
N GLU A 24 7.60 9.73 0.50
CA GLU A 24 7.10 11.08 0.22
C GLU A 24 6.58 11.14 -1.22
N LEU A 25 5.32 11.57 -1.39
CA LEU A 25 4.77 11.75 -2.74
C LEU A 25 5.19 13.09 -3.38
N GLY A 26 5.85 13.97 -2.63
CA GLY A 26 6.28 15.30 -3.11
C GLY A 26 5.12 16.21 -3.50
N ILE A 27 3.91 15.94 -3.00
CA ILE A 27 2.69 16.69 -3.31
C ILE A 27 2.00 17.14 -2.03
N GLY A 28 1.56 18.40 -2.04
CA GLY A 28 0.75 18.96 -0.96
C GLY A 28 -0.67 18.38 -0.93
N HIS A 29 -1.29 18.39 0.25
CA HIS A 29 -2.61 17.79 0.50
C HIS A 29 -3.69 18.19 -0.52
N SER A 30 -3.86 19.47 -0.84
CA SER A 30 -4.90 19.92 -1.79
C SER A 30 -4.67 19.41 -3.22
N ALA A 31 -3.41 19.37 -3.66
CA ALA A 31 -3.05 18.82 -4.97
C ALA A 31 -3.29 17.32 -5.01
N TRP A 32 -2.92 16.60 -3.95
CA TRP A 32 -3.21 15.18 -3.79
C TRP A 32 -4.71 14.88 -3.81
N LEU A 33 -5.53 15.65 -3.10
CA LEU A 33 -6.98 15.46 -3.07
C LEU A 33 -7.61 15.68 -4.45
N SER A 34 -7.20 16.74 -5.16
CA SER A 34 -7.63 16.98 -6.54
C SER A 34 -7.23 15.83 -7.47
N TRP A 35 -6.02 15.29 -7.28
CA TRP A 35 -5.51 14.17 -8.07
C TRP A 35 -6.28 12.87 -7.82
N ILE A 36 -6.65 12.57 -6.56
CA ILE A 36 -7.55 11.45 -6.24
C ILE A 36 -8.89 11.63 -6.93
N ALA A 37 -9.50 12.81 -6.81
CA ALA A 37 -10.81 13.10 -7.40
C ALA A 37 -10.81 13.00 -8.93
N SER A 38 -9.68 13.27 -9.59
CA SER A 38 -9.52 13.09 -11.04
C SER A 38 -9.20 11.66 -11.47
N GLY A 39 -9.20 10.68 -10.54
CA GLY A 39 -8.94 9.27 -10.85
C GLY A 39 -7.46 8.88 -10.87
N GLY A 40 -6.58 9.70 -10.31
CA GLY A 40 -5.13 9.45 -10.32
C GLY A 40 -4.71 8.12 -9.67
N THR A 41 -5.50 7.63 -8.71
CA THR A 41 -5.27 6.35 -8.03
C THR A 41 -5.33 5.15 -8.98
N ALA A 42 -6.07 5.24 -10.09
CA ALA A 42 -6.22 4.12 -11.01
C ALA A 42 -4.88 3.73 -11.66
N ALA A 43 -4.13 4.72 -12.14
CA ALA A 43 -2.81 4.49 -12.72
C ALA A 43 -1.76 4.18 -11.64
N PHE A 44 -1.79 4.92 -10.52
CA PHE A 44 -0.80 4.78 -9.46
C PHE A 44 -0.79 3.39 -8.81
N TYR A 45 -1.96 2.82 -8.54
CA TYR A 45 -2.09 1.50 -7.94
C TYR A 45 -2.21 0.35 -8.95
N ALA A 46 -2.07 0.63 -10.26
CA ALA A 46 -2.26 -0.39 -11.30
C ALA A 46 -1.35 -1.62 -11.09
N GLY A 47 -0.09 -1.40 -10.66
CA GLY A 47 0.88 -2.48 -10.42
C GLY A 47 0.62 -3.33 -9.17
N VAL A 48 -0.36 -2.96 -8.33
CA VAL A 48 -0.72 -3.71 -7.10
C VAL A 48 -2.18 -4.15 -7.11
N ARG A 49 -2.84 -4.14 -8.27
CA ARG A 49 -4.20 -4.63 -8.46
C ARG A 49 -4.17 -6.00 -9.15
N TRP A 50 -5.01 -6.91 -8.67
CA TRP A 50 -5.19 -8.25 -9.22
C TRP A 50 -6.65 -8.46 -9.63
N PRO A 51 -7.00 -9.41 -10.51
CA PRO A 51 -8.40 -9.67 -10.85
C PRO A 51 -9.24 -9.95 -9.59
N GLY A 52 -10.31 -9.17 -9.38
CA GLY A 52 -11.19 -9.30 -8.20
C GLY A 52 -10.75 -8.52 -6.96
N TRP A 53 -9.67 -7.72 -7.04
CA TRP A 53 -9.16 -6.93 -5.91
C TRP A 53 -10.22 -6.01 -5.30
N GLU A 54 -11.15 -5.45 -6.09
CA GLU A 54 -12.20 -4.56 -5.59
C GLU A 54 -13.09 -5.26 -4.55
N GLN A 55 -13.44 -6.52 -4.80
CA GLN A 55 -14.29 -7.30 -3.92
C GLN A 55 -13.53 -7.75 -2.68
N GLU A 56 -12.29 -8.24 -2.85
CA GLU A 56 -11.45 -8.66 -1.73
C GLU A 56 -11.14 -7.48 -0.79
N VAL A 57 -10.66 -6.36 -1.32
CA VAL A 57 -10.34 -5.15 -0.55
C VAL A 57 -11.60 -4.51 0.02
N GLY A 58 -12.69 -4.48 -0.74
CA GLY A 58 -13.98 -3.93 -0.28
C GLY A 58 -14.62 -4.69 0.88
N SER A 59 -14.15 -5.92 1.16
CA SER A 59 -14.60 -6.73 2.30
C SER A 59 -13.79 -6.51 3.59
N LEU A 60 -12.69 -5.75 3.54
CA LEU A 60 -11.84 -5.48 4.70
C LEU A 60 -12.53 -4.55 5.70
N ALA A 61 -12.37 -4.84 6.98
CA ALA A 61 -12.67 -3.88 8.04
C ALA A 61 -11.63 -2.74 8.04
N LEU A 62 -11.97 -1.60 8.64
CA LEU A 62 -11.11 -0.40 8.66
C LEU A 62 -9.80 -0.59 9.45
N ASP A 63 -9.77 -1.59 10.32
CA ASP A 63 -8.61 -2.00 11.12
C ASP A 63 -7.84 -3.18 10.48
N GLN A 64 -8.18 -3.56 9.25
CA GLN A 64 -7.53 -4.66 8.53
C GLN A 64 -6.72 -4.18 7.33
N GLY A 65 -5.70 -4.96 6.99
CA GLY A 65 -4.96 -4.87 5.74
C GLY A 65 -4.87 -6.23 5.04
N MET A 66 -4.33 -6.24 3.84
CA MET A 66 -4.09 -7.46 3.08
C MET A 66 -2.62 -7.90 3.23
N SER A 67 -2.41 -9.14 3.69
CA SER A 67 -1.10 -9.78 3.71
C SER A 67 -0.94 -10.70 2.51
N PHE A 68 0.26 -10.76 1.94
CA PHE A 68 0.59 -11.50 0.72
C PHE A 68 1.73 -12.49 0.97
N TYR A 69 1.62 -13.68 0.37
CA TYR A 69 2.72 -14.65 0.31
C TYR A 69 2.83 -15.29 -1.08
N PRO A 70 4.01 -15.25 -1.75
CA PRO A 70 5.21 -14.50 -1.36
C PRO A 70 4.96 -13.00 -1.17
N PHE A 71 5.79 -12.34 -0.35
CA PHE A 71 5.64 -10.91 -0.06
C PHE A 71 5.76 -10.05 -1.32
N LEU A 72 5.12 -8.87 -1.34
CA LEU A 72 5.08 -7.97 -2.51
C LEU A 72 6.46 -7.46 -2.98
N TRP A 73 7.48 -7.50 -2.12
CA TRP A 73 8.86 -7.18 -2.50
C TRP A 73 9.62 -8.35 -3.12
N SER A 74 9.05 -9.56 -3.15
CA SER A 74 9.67 -10.72 -3.78
C SER A 74 9.54 -10.65 -5.30
N THR A 75 10.50 -11.23 -6.02
CA THR A 75 10.45 -11.33 -7.49
C THR A 75 9.17 -12.04 -7.96
N GLN A 76 8.78 -13.11 -7.28
CA GLN A 76 7.59 -13.89 -7.61
C GLN A 76 6.30 -13.05 -7.56
N ALA A 77 6.10 -12.27 -6.49
CA ALA A 77 4.91 -11.44 -6.35
C ALA A 77 4.89 -10.26 -7.33
N ARG A 78 6.06 -9.77 -7.75
CA ARG A 78 6.18 -8.71 -8.77
C ARG A 78 5.90 -9.22 -10.18
N ASP A 79 6.27 -10.46 -10.47
CA ASP A 79 6.06 -11.09 -11.78
C ASP A 79 4.61 -11.56 -11.94
N ASP A 80 4.02 -12.14 -10.89
CA ASP A 80 2.63 -12.61 -10.89
C ASP A 80 1.97 -12.37 -9.52
N LEU A 81 1.37 -11.19 -9.39
CA LEU A 81 0.64 -10.81 -8.18
C LEU A 81 -0.61 -11.68 -7.97
N ALA A 82 -1.27 -12.11 -9.04
CA ALA A 82 -2.56 -12.81 -8.95
C ALA A 82 -2.41 -14.20 -8.32
N SER A 83 -1.27 -14.88 -8.52
CA SER A 83 -0.97 -16.19 -7.93
C SER A 83 -0.51 -16.15 -6.47
N THR A 84 -0.31 -14.96 -5.88
CA THR A 84 0.00 -14.85 -4.45
C THR A 84 -1.14 -15.40 -3.59
N SER A 85 -0.80 -16.02 -2.46
CA SER A 85 -1.76 -16.25 -1.38
C SER A 85 -2.01 -14.93 -0.66
N ARG A 86 -3.28 -14.65 -0.35
CA ARG A 86 -3.72 -13.39 0.25
C ARG A 86 -4.62 -13.66 1.44
N ARG A 87 -4.46 -12.90 2.52
CA ARG A 87 -5.36 -12.93 3.67
C ARG A 87 -5.56 -11.55 4.27
N ALA A 88 -6.78 -11.28 4.72
CA ALA A 88 -7.05 -10.17 5.61
C ALA A 88 -6.35 -10.41 6.96
N VAL A 89 -5.67 -9.38 7.47
CA VAL A 89 -4.98 -9.40 8.77
C VAL A 89 -5.27 -8.09 9.51
N PRO A 90 -5.22 -8.07 10.85
CA PRO A 90 -5.14 -6.82 11.59
C PRO A 90 -3.99 -5.95 11.08
N ILE A 91 -4.23 -4.65 10.88
CA ILE A 91 -3.27 -3.74 10.26
C ILE A 91 -1.95 -3.64 11.04
N GLU A 92 -2.00 -3.86 12.36
CA GLU A 92 -0.82 -3.91 13.22
C GLU A 92 0.16 -5.04 12.84
N GLU A 93 -0.30 -6.15 12.26
CA GLU A 93 0.59 -7.20 11.76
C GLU A 93 1.47 -6.67 10.62
N LEU A 94 0.94 -5.79 9.78
CA LEU A 94 1.71 -5.19 8.67
C LEU A 94 2.74 -4.18 9.18
N PHE A 95 2.41 -3.42 10.22
CA PHE A 95 3.36 -2.50 10.86
C PHE A 95 4.45 -3.25 11.65
N ALA A 96 4.12 -4.39 12.25
CA ALA A 96 5.11 -5.23 12.92
C ALA A 96 6.16 -5.77 11.93
N LEU A 97 5.72 -6.21 10.73
CA LEU A 97 6.64 -6.63 9.66
C LEU A 97 7.61 -5.53 9.22
N GLN A 98 7.19 -4.26 9.24
CA GLN A 98 8.09 -3.14 9.00
C GLN A 98 9.15 -3.03 10.11
N ALA A 99 8.77 -3.21 11.38
CA ALA A 99 9.66 -3.02 12.52
C ALA A 99 10.78 -4.08 12.59
N GLU A 100 10.54 -5.27 12.03
CA GLU A 100 11.49 -6.37 11.92
C GLU A 100 12.55 -6.18 10.81
N ARG A 101 12.39 -5.14 9.97
CA ARG A 101 13.34 -4.81 8.89
C ARG A 101 14.40 -3.78 9.29
#